data_AF-A0A1I1FLN0-F1
#
_entry.id   AF-A0A1I1FLN0-F1
#
_cell.length_a   1.000
_cell.length_b   1.000
_cell.length_c   1.000
_cell.angle_alpha   90.00
_cell.angle_beta   90.00
_cell.angle_gamma   90.00
#
_symmetry.space_group_name_H-M   'P 1'
#
loop_
_entity.id
_entity.type
_entity.pdbx_description
1 polymer ?
#
loop_
_entity_poly.entity_id
_entity_poly.type
_entity_poly.pdbx_seq_one_letter_code
_entity_poly.pdbx_strand_id
1 'polypeptide(L)'
;MASEITFRLRETQRFLVAILSSQDGRKFLVNHLLNSLVLAILVLVALSLALFGLFQGMILGRRTLVLSLGMLVTLLVVVPLATMPFFSFKDVINRCVSFFNQRGLFMHLSDHVFYRQTAKGDISLHLAKAHAVLTEKHRLLADKAEIPQNISRQLSFSLGRSIRDAVRLSKQLVSSGSLKRDQKIVGATYGYLFGAAKSKLKLQRHEPKRFSRLVSGIFYRFGALHAVFMYFIIHDKLPPSFDPVYFMATVGDVIGSKTLKG
;
A
#
# COMPACT_ATOMS: atom_id res chain seq x y z
N MET A 1 -23.25 -12.25 3.40
CA MET A 1 -22.44 -11.45 4.34
C MET A 1 -21.66 -12.30 5.35
N ALA A 2 -22.30 -13.20 6.12
CA ALA A 2 -21.57 -14.09 7.06
C ALA A 2 -20.56 -15.05 6.37
N SER A 3 -20.89 -15.55 5.17
CA SER A 3 -19.98 -16.38 4.35
C SER A 3 -18.74 -15.63 3.86
N GLU A 4 -18.89 -14.35 3.55
CA GLU A 4 -17.78 -13.52 3.05
C GLU A 4 -16.83 -13.13 4.19
N ILE A 5 -17.35 -12.74 5.35
CA ILE A 5 -16.53 -12.41 6.52
C ILE A 5 -15.72 -13.64 6.95
N THR A 6 -16.35 -14.81 7.02
CA THR A 6 -15.67 -16.06 7.37
C THR A 6 -14.62 -16.45 6.33
N PHE A 7 -14.87 -16.23 5.04
CA PHE A 7 -13.87 -16.39 3.98
C PHE A 7 -12.65 -15.47 4.18
N ARG A 8 -12.87 -14.18 4.41
CA ARG A 8 -11.79 -13.20 4.63
C ARG A 8 -10.94 -13.55 5.85
N LEU A 9 -11.59 -13.97 6.95
CA LEU A 9 -10.90 -14.42 8.16
C LEU A 9 -10.07 -15.69 7.89
N ARG A 10 -10.63 -16.66 7.16
CA ARG A 10 -9.92 -17.88 6.78
C ARG A 10 -8.68 -17.59 5.92
N GLU A 11 -8.78 -16.73 4.92
CA GLU A 11 -7.64 -16.35 4.07
C GLU A 11 -6.57 -15.61 4.88
N THR A 12 -6.99 -14.77 5.83
CA THR A 12 -6.07 -14.07 6.74
C THR A 12 -5.35 -15.05 7.66
N GLN A 13 -6.05 -16.04 8.21
CA GLN A 13 -5.46 -17.10 9.02
C GLN A 13 -4.46 -17.93 8.20
N ARG A 14 -4.81 -18.34 6.98
CA ARG A 14 -3.91 -19.05 6.05
C ARG A 14 -2.63 -18.24 5.79
N PHE A 15 -2.77 -16.94 5.58
CA PHE A 15 -1.64 -16.04 5.40
C PHE A 15 -0.75 -15.95 6.64
N LEU A 16 -1.33 -15.77 7.83
CA LEU A 16 -0.58 -15.70 9.08
C LEU A 16 0.20 -16.99 9.33
N VAL A 17 -0.45 -18.14 9.10
CA VAL A 17 0.20 -19.46 9.21
C VAL A 17 1.36 -19.56 8.22
N ALA A 18 1.17 -19.16 6.96
CA ALA A 18 2.24 -19.21 5.94
C ALA A 18 3.44 -18.31 6.29
N ILE A 19 3.19 -17.10 6.81
CA ILE A 19 4.25 -16.18 7.23
C ILE A 19 5.01 -16.74 8.43
N LEU A 20 4.31 -17.30 9.43
CA LEU A 20 4.95 -17.79 10.64
C LEU A 20 5.67 -19.13 10.43
N SER A 21 5.18 -19.98 9.54
CA SER A 21 5.78 -21.28 9.25
C SER A 21 7.07 -21.18 8.42
N SER A 22 7.17 -20.22 7.51
CA SER A 22 8.35 -20.04 6.65
C SER A 22 9.45 -19.20 7.31
N GLN A 23 10.72 -19.57 7.08
CA GLN A 23 11.87 -18.83 7.62
C GLN A 23 11.91 -17.38 7.09
N ASP A 24 11.68 -17.20 5.79
CA ASP A 24 11.70 -15.87 5.16
C ASP A 24 10.51 -15.03 5.58
N GLY A 25 9.33 -15.64 5.78
CA GLY A 25 8.16 -14.97 6.34
C GLY A 25 8.41 -14.46 7.76
N ARG A 26 9.04 -15.27 8.63
CA ARG A 26 9.45 -14.85 9.98
C ARG A 26 10.46 -13.70 9.94
N LYS A 27 11.49 -13.79 9.10
CA LYS A 27 12.48 -12.70 8.92
C LYS A 27 11.79 -11.41 8.46
N PHE A 28 10.90 -11.51 7.48
CA PHE A 28 10.10 -10.38 7.02
C PHE A 28 9.25 -9.78 8.15
N LEU A 29 8.57 -10.61 8.93
CA LEU A 29 7.74 -10.16 10.04
C LEU A 29 8.56 -9.45 11.13
N VAL A 30 9.71 -10.03 11.52
CA VAL A 30 10.63 -9.39 12.49
C VAL A 30 11.11 -8.04 11.97
N ASN A 31 11.52 -7.97 10.70
CA ASN A 31 11.92 -6.70 10.09
C ASN A 31 10.76 -5.69 10.07
N HIS A 32 9.53 -6.14 9.79
CA HIS A 32 8.34 -5.29 9.82
C HIS A 32 8.07 -4.77 11.24
N LEU A 33 8.12 -5.63 12.26
CA LEU A 33 7.94 -5.24 13.67
C LEU A 33 9.01 -4.25 14.13
N LEU A 34 10.28 -4.48 13.78
CA LEU A 34 11.37 -3.56 14.07
C LEU A 34 11.13 -2.19 13.43
N ASN A 35 10.67 -2.16 12.18
CA ASN A 35 10.34 -0.91 11.49
C ASN A 35 9.16 -0.18 12.15
N SER A 36 8.14 -0.91 12.61
CA SER A 36 7.02 -0.34 13.36
C SER A 36 7.48 0.25 14.69
N LEU A 37 8.39 -0.42 15.39
CA LEU A 37 8.99 0.08 16.63
C LEU A 37 9.79 1.36 16.40
N VAL A 38 10.65 1.40 15.39
CA VAL A 38 11.43 2.60 15.04
C VAL A 38 10.50 3.76 14.67
N LEU A 39 9.45 3.51 13.87
CA LEU A 39 8.45 4.54 13.59
C LEU A 39 7.81 5.04 14.87
N ALA A 40 7.45 4.13 15.78
CA ALA A 40 6.79 4.50 17.01
C ALA A 40 7.64 5.42 17.88
N ILE A 41 8.93 5.11 17.99
CA ILE A 41 9.92 5.96 18.66
C ILE A 41 10.00 7.33 17.99
N LEU A 42 10.10 7.39 16.66
CA LEU A 42 10.18 8.65 15.93
C LEU A 42 8.94 9.54 16.13
N VAL A 43 7.74 8.95 16.06
CA VAL A 43 6.48 9.65 16.31
C VAL A 43 6.41 10.16 17.75
N LEU A 44 6.81 9.33 18.72
CA LEU A 44 6.80 9.72 20.12
C LEU A 44 7.80 10.85 20.41
N VAL A 45 9.00 10.81 19.83
CA VAL A 45 10.00 11.88 19.94
C VAL A 45 9.46 13.17 19.32
N ALA A 46 8.89 13.11 18.12
CA ALA A 46 8.30 14.28 17.47
C ALA A 46 7.15 14.89 18.29
N LEU A 47 6.26 14.05 18.84
CA LEU A 47 5.17 14.49 19.71
C LEU A 47 5.70 15.11 21.01
N SER A 48 6.71 14.49 21.62
CA SER A 48 7.34 15.01 22.85
C SER A 48 7.98 16.37 22.62
N LEU A 49 8.70 16.55 21.49
CA LEU A 49 9.29 17.83 21.11
C LEU A 49 8.22 18.90 20.83
N ALA A 50 7.11 18.52 20.17
CA ALA A 50 6.00 19.43 19.91
C ALA A 50 5.33 19.87 21.23
N LEU A 51 5.07 18.94 22.14
CA LEU A 51 4.51 19.25 23.46
C LEU A 51 5.47 20.14 24.27
N PHE A 52 6.77 19.85 24.25
CA PHE A 52 7.78 20.67 24.91
C PHE A 52 7.78 22.11 24.36
N GLY A 53 7.75 22.28 23.04
CA GLY A 53 7.73 23.60 22.41
C GLY A 53 6.42 24.38 22.62
N LEU A 54 5.27 23.70 22.54
CA LEU A 54 3.96 24.34 22.65
C LEU A 54 3.55 24.63 24.11
N PHE A 55 4.05 23.85 25.07
CA PHE A 55 3.68 23.97 26.49
C PHE A 55 4.89 24.33 27.37
N GLN A 56 5.77 25.21 26.88
CA GLN A 56 6.85 25.84 27.66
C GLN A 56 7.70 24.87 28.49
N GLY A 57 8.13 23.77 27.88
CA GLY A 57 9.06 22.84 28.52
C GLY A 57 8.40 21.68 29.26
N MET A 58 7.11 21.39 29.02
CA MET A 58 6.47 20.20 29.56
C MET A 58 7.20 18.91 29.10
N ILE A 59 7.76 18.18 30.06
CA ILE A 59 8.41 16.88 29.82
C ILE A 59 7.45 15.76 30.23
N LEU A 60 7.18 14.83 29.32
CA LEU A 60 6.37 13.66 29.63
C LEU A 60 7.09 12.76 30.64
N GLY A 61 6.39 12.36 31.69
CA GLY A 61 6.91 11.41 32.68
C GLY A 61 7.26 10.05 32.04
N ARG A 62 8.26 9.36 32.61
CA ARG A 62 8.77 8.06 32.09
C ARG A 62 7.65 7.02 31.91
N ARG A 63 6.71 6.93 32.86
CA ARG A 63 5.56 6.01 32.78
C ARG A 63 4.66 6.33 31.59
N THR A 64 4.33 7.61 31.39
CA THR A 64 3.52 8.07 30.26
C THR A 64 4.21 7.79 28.93
N LEU A 65 5.52 8.05 28.82
CA LEU A 65 6.29 7.73 27.62
C LEU A 65 6.24 6.23 27.27
N VAL A 66 6.43 5.35 28.26
CA VAL A 66 6.38 3.89 28.03
C VAL A 66 4.98 3.45 27.62
N LEU A 67 3.94 3.95 28.27
CA LEU A 67 2.55 3.63 27.92
C LEU A 67 2.19 4.13 26.52
N SER A 68 2.54 5.37 26.18
CA SER A 68 2.31 5.95 24.85
C SER A 68 3.08 5.19 23.78
N LEU A 69 4.34 4.81 24.04
CA LEU A 69 5.12 3.98 23.11
C LEU A 69 4.46 2.63 22.88
N GLY A 70 4.11 1.92 23.97
CA GLY A 70 3.47 0.61 23.91
C GLY A 70 2.15 0.66 23.15
N MET A 71 1.31 1.65 23.44
CA MET A 71 0.05 1.86 22.75
C MET A 71 0.26 2.13 21.26
N LEU A 72 1.25 2.97 20.91
CA LEU A 72 1.52 3.33 19.52
C LEU A 72 2.08 2.14 18.72
N VAL A 73 2.98 1.34 19.31
CA VAL A 73 3.48 0.10 18.70
C VAL A 73 2.34 -0.89 18.47
N THR A 74 1.51 -1.15 19.49
CA THR A 74 0.36 -2.04 19.36
C THR A 74 -0.58 -1.56 18.27
N LEU A 75 -0.89 -0.26 18.22
CA LEU A 75 -1.77 0.31 17.20
C LEU A 75 -1.17 0.16 15.79
N LEU A 76 0.12 0.46 15.62
CA LEU A 76 0.82 0.33 14.35
C LEU A 76 0.92 -1.12 13.87
N VAL A 77 0.93 -2.12 14.76
CA VAL A 77 0.98 -3.53 14.36
C VAL A 77 -0.41 -4.10 14.14
N VAL A 78 -1.32 -3.89 15.08
CA VAL A 78 -2.65 -4.53 15.11
C VAL A 78 -3.57 -3.92 14.07
N VAL A 79 -3.60 -2.58 13.92
CA VAL A 79 -4.55 -1.93 13.01
C VAL A 79 -4.29 -2.34 11.56
N PRO A 80 -3.06 -2.33 11.01
CA PRO A 80 -2.83 -2.81 9.66
C PRO A 80 -3.24 -4.29 9.47
N LEU A 81 -2.93 -5.17 10.43
CA LEU A 81 -3.32 -6.58 10.36
C LEU A 81 -4.83 -6.80 10.39
N ALA A 82 -5.53 -6.12 11.29
CA ALA A 82 -6.98 -6.25 11.46
C ALA A 82 -7.76 -5.61 10.31
N THR A 83 -7.24 -4.52 9.74
CA THR A 83 -7.92 -3.80 8.66
C THR A 83 -7.62 -4.38 7.29
N MET A 84 -6.44 -4.96 7.07
CA MET A 84 -6.02 -5.52 5.77
C MET A 84 -7.04 -6.42 5.04
N PRO A 85 -7.81 -7.30 5.73
CA PRO A 85 -8.80 -8.14 5.08
C PRO A 85 -9.99 -7.35 4.51
N PHE A 86 -10.24 -6.15 5.04
CA PHE A 86 -11.43 -5.34 4.75
C PHE A 86 -11.11 -4.02 4.05
N PHE A 87 -9.97 -3.41 4.37
CA PHE A 87 -9.52 -2.10 3.91
C PHE A 87 -8.00 -2.09 3.74
N SER A 88 -7.48 -1.22 2.86
CA SER A 88 -6.08 -0.86 2.99
C SER A 88 -5.92 0.04 4.22
N PHE A 89 -4.81 -0.07 4.97
CA PHE A 89 -4.49 0.89 6.04
C PHE A 89 -4.62 2.34 5.56
N LYS A 90 -4.28 2.60 4.29
CA LYS A 90 -4.42 3.91 3.66
C LYS A 90 -5.86 4.33 3.42
N ASP A 91 -6.77 3.40 3.14
CA ASP A 91 -8.20 3.72 3.03
C ASP A 91 -8.77 4.11 4.40
N VAL A 92 -8.33 3.43 5.47
CA VAL A 92 -8.70 3.81 6.84
C VAL A 92 -8.17 5.20 7.17
N ILE A 93 -6.89 5.47 6.92
CA ILE A 93 -6.31 6.80 7.10
C ILE A 93 -7.02 7.84 6.23
N ASN A 94 -7.33 7.54 4.97
CA ASN A 94 -8.04 8.47 4.09
C ASN A 94 -9.45 8.77 4.61
N ARG A 95 -10.17 7.76 5.12
CA ARG A 95 -11.51 7.95 5.71
C ARG A 95 -11.46 8.76 7.00
N CYS A 96 -10.51 8.45 7.88
CA CYS A 96 -10.28 9.22 9.09
C CYS A 96 -9.92 10.67 8.73
N VAL A 97 -8.99 10.88 7.81
CA VAL A 97 -8.61 12.24 7.42
C VAL A 97 -9.73 12.94 6.66
N SER A 98 -10.49 12.27 5.80
CA SER A 98 -11.63 12.89 5.11
C SER A 98 -12.73 13.32 6.07
N PHE A 99 -12.88 12.60 7.19
CA PHE A 99 -13.78 12.98 8.26
C PHE A 99 -13.33 14.27 8.96
N PHE A 100 -12.02 14.46 9.14
CA PHE A 100 -11.46 15.66 9.77
C PHE A 100 -11.14 16.80 8.79
N ASN A 101 -10.95 16.50 7.51
CA ASN A 101 -10.58 17.44 6.45
C ASN A 101 -11.37 17.08 5.19
N GLN A 102 -12.20 17.99 4.67
CA GLN A 102 -12.97 17.78 3.43
C GLN A 102 -12.12 17.54 2.16
N ARG A 103 -10.77 17.50 2.29
CA ARG A 103 -9.83 17.20 1.22
C ARG A 103 -9.41 15.74 1.30
N GLY A 104 -9.88 14.92 0.35
CA GLY A 104 -9.40 13.55 0.19
C GLY A 104 -7.89 13.54 -0.06
N LEU A 105 -7.14 12.82 0.77
CA LEU A 105 -5.68 12.69 0.65
C LEU A 105 -5.26 11.81 -0.55
N PHE A 106 -6.19 11.01 -1.06
CA PHE A 106 -5.97 10.07 -2.15
C PHE A 106 -7.12 10.16 -3.18
N MET A 107 -6.77 10.22 -4.46
CA MET A 107 -7.70 10.11 -5.57
C MET A 107 -7.79 8.65 -6.01
N HIS A 108 -9.00 8.07 -5.94
CA HIS A 108 -9.28 6.75 -6.47
C HIS A 108 -9.30 6.79 -8.00
N LEU A 109 -8.41 6.05 -8.64
CA LEU A 109 -8.33 6.02 -10.10
C LEU A 109 -9.08 4.84 -10.71
N SER A 110 -9.08 3.72 -10.01
CA SER A 110 -9.84 2.52 -10.35
C SER A 110 -10.06 1.69 -9.10
N ASP A 111 -10.76 0.57 -9.24
CA ASP A 111 -11.06 -0.35 -8.14
C ASP A 111 -9.80 -0.81 -7.40
N HIS A 112 -8.66 -0.85 -8.09
CA HIS A 112 -7.38 -1.33 -7.58
C HIS A 112 -6.25 -0.31 -7.71
N VAL A 113 -6.48 0.96 -8.01
CA VAL A 113 -5.35 1.91 -8.15
C VAL A 113 -5.74 3.28 -7.59
N PHE A 114 -4.80 3.91 -6.87
CA PHE A 114 -5.00 5.27 -6.35
C PHE A 114 -3.73 6.11 -6.44
N TYR A 115 -3.95 7.42 -6.61
CA TYR A 115 -2.92 8.45 -6.62
C TYR A 115 -2.99 9.30 -5.36
N ARG A 116 -1.84 9.78 -4.93
CA ARG A 116 -1.72 10.90 -3.99
C ARG A 116 -0.74 11.90 -4.53
N GLN A 117 -1.18 13.15 -4.67
CA GLN A 117 -0.25 14.23 -4.94
C GLN A 117 0.51 14.55 -3.65
N THR A 118 1.83 14.58 -3.75
CA THR A 118 2.72 14.99 -2.66
C THR A 118 2.79 16.51 -2.60
N ALA A 119 3.22 17.07 -1.46
CA ALA A 119 3.42 18.52 -1.30
C ALA A 119 4.42 19.12 -2.32
N LYS A 120 5.26 18.29 -2.93
CA LYS A 120 6.23 18.69 -3.97
C LYS A 120 5.66 18.65 -5.38
N GLY A 121 4.40 18.23 -5.55
CA GLY A 121 3.74 18.12 -6.85
C GLY A 121 3.91 16.76 -7.54
N ASP A 122 4.75 15.85 -7.01
CA ASP A 122 4.90 14.47 -7.49
C ASP A 122 3.67 13.62 -7.14
N ILE A 123 3.44 12.54 -7.87
CA ILE A 123 2.35 11.59 -7.68
C ILE A 123 2.88 10.32 -7.04
N SER A 124 2.32 9.92 -5.90
CA SER A 124 2.53 8.60 -5.33
C SER A 124 1.52 7.61 -5.93
N LEU A 125 2.00 6.61 -6.68
CA LEU A 125 1.17 5.53 -7.22
C LEU A 125 1.17 4.33 -6.29
N HIS A 126 -0.03 3.84 -5.98
CA HIS A 126 -0.20 2.60 -5.23
C HIS A 126 -1.02 1.59 -6.03
N LEU A 127 -0.38 0.44 -6.26
CA LEU A 127 -0.98 -0.69 -6.94
C LEU A 127 -1.72 -1.55 -5.90
N ALA A 128 -3.04 -1.56 -6.05
CA ALA A 128 -4.03 -2.47 -5.49
C ALA A 128 -4.39 -2.40 -4.01
N LYS A 129 -5.71 -2.52 -3.81
CA LYS A 129 -6.41 -2.69 -2.54
C LYS A 129 -6.60 -4.19 -2.33
N ALA A 130 -5.91 -4.79 -1.36
CA ALA A 130 -5.98 -6.23 -1.12
C ALA A 130 -7.42 -6.72 -0.88
N HIS A 131 -8.27 -5.90 -0.26
CA HIS A 131 -9.67 -6.24 0.00
C HIS A 131 -10.51 -6.36 -1.28
N ALA A 132 -10.24 -5.56 -2.33
CA ALA A 132 -10.97 -5.64 -3.59
C ALA A 132 -10.61 -6.94 -4.34
N VAL A 133 -9.32 -7.30 -4.35
CA VAL A 133 -8.84 -8.58 -4.89
C VAL A 133 -9.41 -9.77 -4.12
N LEU A 134 -9.51 -9.67 -2.80
CA LEU A 134 -10.09 -10.71 -1.94
C LEU A 134 -11.60 -10.90 -2.19
N THR A 135 -12.31 -9.80 -2.43
CA THR A 135 -13.75 -9.82 -2.81
C THR A 135 -13.94 -10.52 -4.14
N GLU A 136 -13.11 -10.18 -5.12
CA GLU A 136 -13.15 -10.81 -6.44
C GLU A 136 -12.80 -12.31 -6.36
N LYS A 137 -11.79 -12.69 -5.54
CA LYS A 137 -11.47 -14.10 -5.29
C LYS A 137 -12.67 -14.85 -4.71
N HIS A 138 -13.37 -14.26 -3.73
CA HIS A 138 -14.57 -14.85 -3.14
C HIS A 138 -15.69 -15.02 -4.17
N ARG A 139 -15.93 -14.01 -5.01
CA ARG A 139 -16.93 -14.06 -6.09
C ARG A 139 -16.61 -15.17 -7.08
N LEU A 140 -15.37 -15.24 -7.56
CA LEU A 140 -14.93 -16.27 -8.51
C LEU A 140 -15.03 -17.69 -7.93
N LEU A 141 -14.76 -17.86 -6.63
CA LEU A 141 -14.93 -19.14 -5.94
C LEU A 141 -16.41 -19.53 -5.75
N ALA A 142 -17.30 -18.53 -5.61
CA ALA A 142 -18.73 -18.74 -5.45
C ALA A 142 -19.47 -18.98 -6.79
N ASP A 143 -18.98 -18.41 -7.91
CA ASP A 143 -19.65 -18.40 -9.22
C ASP A 143 -19.58 -19.71 -10.04
N LYS A 144 -18.95 -20.79 -9.54
CA LYS A 144 -18.98 -22.23 -9.99
C LYS A 144 -17.72 -22.86 -10.63
N ALA A 145 -17.49 -24.12 -10.23
CA ALA A 145 -17.25 -25.34 -11.02
C ALA A 145 -15.98 -25.61 -11.85
N GLU A 146 -15.06 -24.69 -12.16
CA GLU A 146 -13.87 -25.08 -12.95
C GLU A 146 -12.53 -24.64 -12.34
N ILE A 147 -11.80 -25.66 -11.87
CA ILE A 147 -10.37 -25.78 -11.56
C ILE A 147 -9.74 -24.56 -10.84
N PRO A 148 -9.36 -24.70 -9.54
CA PRO A 148 -8.65 -23.68 -8.76
C PRO A 148 -7.43 -23.04 -9.46
N GLN A 149 -6.81 -23.74 -10.41
CA GLN A 149 -5.65 -23.30 -11.18
C GLN A 149 -5.91 -22.07 -12.07
N ASN A 150 -7.16 -21.73 -12.39
CA ASN A 150 -7.49 -20.56 -13.22
C ASN A 150 -7.79 -19.26 -12.44
N ILE A 151 -7.98 -19.34 -11.13
CA ILE A 151 -8.35 -18.17 -10.29
C ILE A 151 -7.22 -17.13 -10.26
N SER A 152 -5.97 -17.59 -10.10
CA SER A 152 -4.79 -16.71 -10.11
C SER A 152 -4.67 -15.91 -11.41
N ARG A 153 -4.97 -16.57 -12.53
CA ARG A 153 -4.95 -15.97 -13.87
C ARG A 153 -6.05 -14.94 -14.02
N GLN A 154 -7.28 -15.24 -13.59
CA GLN A 154 -8.41 -14.31 -13.64
C GLN A 154 -8.19 -13.08 -12.74
N LEU A 155 -7.67 -13.27 -11.52
CA LEU A 155 -7.30 -12.17 -10.63
C LEU A 155 -6.20 -11.29 -11.23
N SER A 156 -5.19 -11.90 -11.85
CA SER A 156 -4.13 -11.18 -12.56
C SER A 156 -4.66 -10.38 -13.75
N PHE A 157 -5.64 -10.91 -14.49
CA PHE A 157 -6.32 -10.18 -15.56
C PHE A 157 -7.14 -9.00 -15.03
N SER A 158 -7.87 -9.18 -13.93
CA SER A 158 -8.65 -8.11 -13.29
C SER A 158 -7.75 -6.96 -12.81
N LEU A 159 -6.63 -7.30 -12.17
CA LEU A 159 -5.60 -6.32 -11.79
C LEU A 159 -5.05 -5.59 -13.03
N GLY A 160 -4.74 -6.34 -14.10
CA GLY A 160 -4.26 -5.78 -15.36
C GLY A 160 -5.27 -4.85 -16.03
N ARG A 161 -6.57 -5.13 -15.92
CA ARG A 161 -7.66 -4.26 -16.40
C ARG A 161 -7.73 -2.97 -15.58
N SER A 162 -7.71 -3.08 -14.26
CA SER A 162 -7.74 -1.92 -13.36
C SER A 162 -6.55 -0.97 -13.53
N ILE A 163 -5.36 -1.53 -13.86
CA ILE A 163 -4.19 -0.73 -14.24
C ILE A 163 -4.43 0.01 -15.56
N ARG A 164 -5.02 -0.63 -16.57
CA ARG A 164 -5.35 0.03 -17.85
C ARG A 164 -6.38 1.15 -17.65
N ASP A 165 -7.39 0.92 -16.83
CA ASP A 165 -8.42 1.93 -16.54
C ASP A 165 -7.83 3.13 -15.80
N ALA A 166 -6.91 2.89 -14.85
CA ALA A 166 -6.16 3.95 -14.18
C ALA A 166 -5.29 4.76 -15.15
N VAL A 167 -4.66 4.13 -16.14
CA VAL A 167 -3.93 4.83 -17.20
C VAL A 167 -4.88 5.69 -18.06
N ARG A 168 -6.07 5.17 -18.41
CA ARG A 168 -7.08 5.90 -19.17
C ARG A 168 -7.57 7.14 -18.40
N LEU A 169 -7.87 7.00 -17.11
CA LEU A 169 -8.29 8.13 -16.29
C LEU A 169 -7.15 9.15 -16.10
N SER A 170 -5.91 8.69 -15.96
CA SER A 170 -4.75 9.59 -15.93
C SER A 170 -4.62 10.42 -17.21
N LYS A 171 -4.95 9.86 -18.39
CA LYS A 171 -5.03 10.63 -19.63
C LYS A 171 -6.08 11.72 -19.58
N GLN A 172 -7.27 11.40 -19.05
CA GLN A 172 -8.36 12.37 -18.93
C GLN A 172 -7.98 13.52 -18.00
N LEU A 173 -7.35 13.22 -16.87
CA LEU A 173 -6.87 14.22 -15.91
C LEU A 173 -5.75 15.10 -16.48
N VAL A 174 -4.92 14.57 -17.39
CA VAL A 174 -3.94 15.37 -18.12
C VAL A 174 -4.61 16.27 -19.15
N SER A 175 -5.59 15.74 -19.90
CA SER A 175 -6.34 16.55 -20.89
C SER A 175 -7.18 17.66 -20.26
N SER A 176 -7.66 17.47 -19.03
CA SER A 176 -8.40 18.50 -18.28
C SER A 176 -7.48 19.52 -17.59
N GLY A 177 -6.15 19.42 -17.75
CA GLY A 177 -5.18 20.29 -17.09
C GLY A 177 -4.97 20.02 -15.59
N SER A 178 -5.65 19.02 -15.03
CA SER A 178 -5.56 18.66 -13.61
C SER A 178 -4.25 17.95 -13.25
N LEU A 179 -3.62 17.27 -14.21
CA LEU A 179 -2.29 16.66 -14.09
C LEU A 179 -1.35 17.19 -15.17
N LYS A 180 -0.07 17.36 -14.84
CA LYS A 180 0.96 17.76 -15.80
C LYS A 180 1.78 16.54 -16.25
N ARG A 181 2.23 16.54 -17.50
CA ARG A 181 2.95 15.40 -18.11
C ARG A 181 4.33 15.14 -17.47
N ASP A 182 4.97 16.19 -16.99
CA ASP A 182 6.27 16.19 -16.33
C ASP A 182 6.20 15.75 -14.87
N GLN A 183 5.00 15.63 -14.29
CA GLN A 183 4.84 15.13 -12.93
C GLN A 183 5.42 13.73 -12.80
N LYS A 184 6.25 13.54 -11.77
CA LYS A 184 6.87 12.25 -11.49
C LYS A 184 5.90 11.39 -10.70
N ILE A 185 5.69 10.17 -11.18
CA ILE A 185 5.02 9.10 -10.48
C ILE A 185 6.09 8.30 -9.73
N VAL A 186 6.10 8.37 -8.41
CA VAL A 186 7.05 7.65 -7.55
C VAL A 186 6.30 6.64 -6.70
N GLY A 187 6.86 5.46 -6.51
CA GLY A 187 6.22 4.45 -5.66
C GLY A 187 7.17 3.36 -5.21
N ALA A 188 6.66 2.49 -4.35
CA ALA A 188 7.31 1.24 -4.00
C ALA A 188 6.28 0.12 -4.11
N THR A 189 6.73 -1.01 -4.64
CA THR A 189 5.99 -2.26 -4.74
C THR A 189 6.96 -3.42 -4.52
N TYR A 190 6.58 -4.66 -4.76
CA TYR A 190 7.49 -5.81 -4.72
C TYR A 190 7.94 -6.22 -6.10
N GLY A 191 9.11 -6.85 -6.21
CA GLY A 191 9.73 -7.20 -7.50
C GLY A 191 8.81 -7.94 -8.48
N TYR A 192 7.90 -8.79 -7.97
CA TYR A 192 6.95 -9.52 -8.80
C TYR A 192 5.85 -8.62 -9.39
N LEU A 193 5.25 -7.71 -8.58
CA LEU A 193 4.26 -6.73 -9.06
C LEU A 193 4.89 -5.74 -10.00
N PHE A 194 6.14 -5.37 -9.70
CA PHE A 194 6.92 -4.51 -10.57
C PHE A 194 7.11 -5.14 -11.94
N GLY A 195 7.40 -6.44 -12.04
CA GLY A 195 7.53 -7.12 -13.34
C GLY A 195 6.30 -6.98 -14.23
N ALA A 196 5.10 -7.23 -13.68
CA ALA A 196 3.84 -7.10 -14.41
C ALA A 196 3.46 -5.66 -14.75
N ALA A 197 3.81 -4.71 -13.88
CA ALA A 197 3.52 -3.28 -14.06
C ALA A 197 4.57 -2.56 -14.94
N LYS A 198 5.83 -3.01 -14.94
CA LYS A 198 6.98 -2.38 -15.63
C LYS A 198 6.71 -2.21 -17.12
N SER A 199 6.26 -3.29 -17.78
CA SER A 199 6.01 -3.26 -19.23
C SER A 199 4.80 -2.40 -19.60
N LYS A 200 3.76 -2.37 -18.75
CA LYS A 200 2.50 -1.65 -19.02
C LYS A 200 2.54 -0.17 -18.66
N LEU A 201 3.28 0.19 -17.62
CA LEU A 201 3.36 1.54 -17.07
C LEU A 201 4.74 2.19 -17.30
N LYS A 202 5.64 1.54 -18.05
CA LYS A 202 7.02 1.98 -18.30
C LYS A 202 7.77 2.39 -17.02
N LEU A 203 7.50 1.71 -15.91
CA LEU A 203 8.12 2.05 -14.63
C LEU A 203 9.62 1.78 -14.68
N GLN A 204 10.41 2.78 -14.31
CA GLN A 204 11.86 2.62 -14.17
C GLN A 204 12.17 2.31 -12.71
N ARG A 205 13.12 1.39 -12.48
CA ARG A 205 13.61 1.15 -11.11
C ARG A 205 14.33 2.41 -10.66
N HIS A 206 14.05 2.85 -9.44
CA HIS A 206 14.68 4.02 -8.87
C HIS A 206 15.14 3.69 -7.46
N GLU A 207 16.45 3.72 -7.20
CA GLU A 207 16.92 3.53 -5.83
C GLU A 207 16.83 4.84 -5.04
N PRO A 208 16.06 4.89 -3.94
CA PRO A 208 16.03 6.07 -3.09
C PRO A 208 17.41 6.32 -2.46
N LYS A 209 17.78 7.60 -2.32
CA LYS A 209 18.99 8.05 -1.60
C LYS A 209 19.00 7.49 -0.16
N ARG A 210 20.18 7.20 0.40
CA ARG A 210 20.35 6.55 1.73
C ARG A 210 19.52 7.21 2.85
N PHE A 211 19.41 8.54 2.86
CA PHE A 211 18.62 9.27 3.86
C PHE A 211 17.10 9.18 3.63
N SER A 212 16.67 9.12 2.37
CA SER A 212 15.26 8.88 2.01
C SER A 212 14.83 7.45 2.36
N ARG A 213 15.73 6.45 2.30
CA ARG A 213 15.43 5.08 2.79
C ARG A 213 15.06 5.04 4.28
N LEU A 214 15.63 5.93 5.10
CA LEU A 214 15.35 6.01 6.53
C LEU A 214 14.00 6.65 6.83
N VAL A 215 13.62 7.73 6.13
CA VAL A 215 12.44 8.54 6.47
C VAL A 215 11.24 8.25 5.57
N SER A 216 11.40 8.29 4.25
CA SER A 216 10.28 7.96 3.33
C SER A 216 10.03 6.46 3.25
N GLY A 217 11.04 5.63 3.56
CA GLY A 217 10.92 4.18 3.60
C GLY A 217 9.89 3.66 4.61
N ILE A 218 9.56 4.41 5.66
CA ILE A 218 8.68 3.93 6.73
C ILE A 218 7.23 3.74 6.22
N PHE A 219 6.65 4.74 5.55
CA PHE A 219 5.30 4.60 4.97
C PHE A 219 5.24 3.59 3.80
N TYR A 220 6.34 3.42 3.07
CA TYR A 220 6.45 2.36 2.04
C TYR A 220 6.58 0.96 2.68
N ARG A 221 7.25 0.84 3.84
CA ARG A 221 7.39 -0.40 4.64
C ARG A 221 6.07 -0.83 5.29
N PHE A 222 5.13 0.09 5.53
CA PHE A 222 3.78 -0.25 5.99
C PHE A 222 2.86 -0.76 4.87
N GLY A 223 3.07 -0.31 3.63
CA GLY A 223 2.40 -0.91 2.46
C GLY A 223 2.94 -2.30 2.10
N ALA A 224 4.05 -2.69 2.72
CA ALA A 224 4.80 -3.88 2.38
C ALA A 224 4.00 -5.16 2.76
N LEU A 225 3.55 -5.24 4.02
CA LEU A 225 2.68 -6.33 4.50
C LEU A 225 1.41 -6.48 3.64
N HIS A 226 0.81 -5.36 3.25
CA HIS A 226 -0.39 -5.33 2.42
C HIS A 226 -0.14 -5.92 1.01
N ALA A 227 0.97 -5.57 0.37
CA ALA A 227 1.29 -6.10 -0.95
C ALA A 227 1.75 -7.57 -0.91
N VAL A 228 2.41 -8.02 0.17
CA VAL A 228 2.69 -9.45 0.40
C VAL A 228 1.39 -10.23 0.57
N PHE A 229 0.45 -9.72 1.36
CA PHE A 229 -0.86 -10.35 1.51
C PHE A 229 -1.62 -10.42 0.19
N MET A 230 -1.58 -9.34 -0.61
CA MET A 230 -2.17 -9.36 -1.93
C MET A 230 -1.54 -10.42 -2.84
N TYR A 231 -0.22 -10.63 -2.80
CA TYR A 231 0.40 -11.74 -3.51
C TYR A 231 -0.18 -13.08 -3.09
N PHE A 232 -0.27 -13.27 -1.77
CA PHE A 232 -0.79 -14.49 -1.19
C PHE A 232 -2.23 -14.76 -1.62
N ILE A 233 -3.08 -13.73 -1.68
CA ILE A 233 -4.45 -13.86 -2.19
C ILE A 233 -4.45 -14.37 -3.63
N ILE A 234 -3.59 -13.82 -4.50
CA ILE A 234 -3.56 -14.13 -5.93
C ILE A 234 -2.94 -15.50 -6.22
N HIS A 235 -1.90 -15.90 -5.48
CA HIS A 235 -1.07 -17.06 -5.82
C HIS A 235 -1.11 -18.19 -4.79
N ASP A 236 -1.84 -18.03 -3.68
CA ASP A 236 -1.93 -18.98 -2.56
C ASP A 236 -0.57 -19.41 -1.98
N LYS A 237 0.46 -18.58 -2.16
CA LYS A 237 1.82 -18.77 -1.64
C LYS A 237 2.48 -17.44 -1.34
N LEU A 238 3.58 -17.47 -0.57
CA LEU A 238 4.39 -16.28 -0.30
C LEU A 238 5.26 -15.91 -1.50
N PRO A 239 5.59 -14.61 -1.67
CA PRO A 239 6.44 -14.18 -2.77
C PRO A 239 7.85 -14.77 -2.65
N PRO A 240 8.54 -15.01 -3.78
CA PRO A 240 9.90 -15.56 -3.77
C PRO A 240 10.94 -14.60 -3.16
N SER A 241 10.64 -13.29 -3.11
CA SER A 241 11.44 -12.29 -2.40
C SER A 241 10.53 -11.24 -1.77
N PHE A 242 10.94 -10.77 -0.59
CA PHE A 242 10.28 -9.72 0.18
C PHE A 242 10.98 -8.35 0.03
N ASP A 243 11.78 -8.18 -1.02
CA ASP A 243 12.49 -6.93 -1.24
C ASP A 243 11.58 -5.88 -1.91
N PRO A 244 11.45 -4.68 -1.31
CA PRO A 244 10.72 -3.60 -1.95
C PRO A 244 11.48 -3.10 -3.17
N VAL A 245 10.79 -3.04 -4.30
CA VAL A 245 11.25 -2.39 -5.52
C VAL A 245 10.62 -1.00 -5.59
N TYR A 246 11.49 0.00 -5.53
CA TYR A 246 11.15 1.39 -5.72
C TYR A 246 11.17 1.72 -7.21
N PHE A 247 10.21 2.54 -7.63
CA PHE A 247 10.05 2.90 -9.02
C PHE A 247 9.72 4.37 -9.21
N MET A 248 10.09 4.86 -10.38
CA MET A 248 9.77 6.20 -10.87
C MET A 248 9.32 6.09 -12.34
N ALA A 249 8.34 6.88 -12.71
CA ALA A 249 7.94 7.14 -14.09
C ALA A 249 7.49 8.60 -14.20
N THR A 250 7.40 9.17 -15.39
CA THR A 250 6.63 10.41 -15.57
C THR A 250 5.18 10.08 -15.94
N VAL A 251 4.25 10.99 -15.67
CA VAL A 251 2.88 10.86 -16.18
C VAL A 251 2.89 10.68 -17.69
N GLY A 252 3.77 11.41 -18.40
CA GLY A 252 4.02 11.26 -19.84
C GLY A 252 4.42 9.84 -20.26
N ASP A 253 5.30 9.18 -19.51
CA ASP A 253 5.73 7.79 -19.78
C ASP A 253 4.57 6.80 -19.63
N VAL A 254 3.73 7.01 -18.62
CA VAL A 254 2.60 6.14 -18.28
C VAL A 254 1.46 6.27 -19.29
N ILE A 255 1.16 7.49 -19.75
CA ILE A 255 0.09 7.72 -20.74
C ILE A 255 0.54 7.46 -22.18
N GLY A 256 1.85 7.49 -22.43
CA GLY A 256 2.44 7.35 -23.76
C GLY A 256 2.38 8.66 -24.56
N SER A 257 3.41 8.88 -25.38
CA SER A 257 3.60 10.10 -26.18
C SER A 257 2.68 10.23 -27.41
N LYS A 258 1.79 9.27 -27.67
CA LYS A 258 1.07 9.17 -28.96
C LYS A 258 -0.23 9.97 -29.09
N THR A 259 -0.63 10.77 -28.11
CA THR A 259 -1.85 11.57 -28.27
C THR A 259 -1.75 12.90 -27.54
N LEU A 260 -1.45 13.95 -28.30
CA LEU A 260 -2.14 15.25 -28.34
C LEU A 260 -1.56 15.98 -29.57
N LYS A 261 -1.93 15.50 -30.76
CA LYS A 261 -2.13 16.38 -31.90
C LYS A 261 -3.64 16.58 -31.96
N GLY A 262 -4.06 17.73 -31.47
CA GLY A 262 -5.40 18.28 -31.53
C GLY A 262 -5.18 19.77 -31.46
#